data_AF-A0A2N3KTE1-F1
#
_entry.id   AF-A0A2N3KTE1-F1
#
_cell.length_a   1.000
_cell.length_b   1.000
_cell.length_c   1.000
_cell.angle_alpha   90.00
_cell.angle_beta   90.00
_cell.angle_gamma   90.00
#
_symmetry.space_group_name_H-M   'P 1'
#
loop_
_entity.id
_entity.type
_entity.pdbx_description
1 polymer ?
#
loop_
_entity_poly.entity_id
_entity_poly.type
_entity_poly.pdbx_seq_one_letter_code
_entity_poly.pdbx_strand_id
1 'polypeptide(L)'
;MAQATVLTLENDAVSLCCHPGFGGRISHLTDRQSGRNWLIDGTPNGDEDTGPSAIYGENHARGWDECFPAIASDHTPYWGPIRDHGLLWGETHQSRITDNCLQTAISLADGAITFERSLTLHGSTIIVDYNLANQGTLPCPYLWSQHCLLATRPGEKLVLDGLGTPDPAIHAPYDDLIIRGREAQFAQKTYAALTENHACIGIKGDAGGILFSWRRAEIPWCGIWLDYGGWPNAETSQPAPHQVALEPATAPFDPLTAAQNTGYGRVLVPGQSQSWQVIIKIFPAGKTLNRSSFYAD
;
A
#
# COMPACT_ATOMS: atom_id res chain seq x y z
N MET A 1 15.86 -24.15 -9.40
CA MET A 1 14.85 -23.12 -9.07
C MET A 1 14.79 -22.17 -10.25
N ALA A 2 13.64 -21.97 -10.88
CA ALA A 2 13.52 -20.93 -11.89
C ALA A 2 13.73 -19.58 -11.18
N GLN A 3 14.66 -18.75 -11.65
CA GLN A 3 14.74 -17.37 -11.17
C GLN A 3 13.37 -16.73 -11.40
N ALA A 4 12.71 -16.30 -10.32
CA ALA A 4 11.48 -15.53 -10.44
C ALA A 4 11.80 -14.28 -11.29
N THR A 5 11.14 -14.17 -12.45
CA THR A 5 11.40 -13.08 -13.39
C THR A 5 11.01 -11.75 -12.75
N VAL A 6 11.99 -10.89 -12.51
CA VAL A 6 11.77 -9.50 -12.05
C VAL A 6 11.42 -8.64 -13.28
N LEU A 7 10.43 -7.77 -13.14
CA LEU A 7 10.06 -6.81 -14.17
C LEU A 7 10.45 -5.40 -13.73
N THR A 8 11.14 -4.66 -14.59
CA THR A 8 11.53 -3.27 -14.32
C THR A 8 10.82 -2.32 -15.27
N LEU A 9 10.07 -1.36 -14.71
CA LEU A 9 9.44 -0.26 -15.45
C LEU A 9 10.16 1.04 -15.08
N GLU A 10 10.68 1.78 -16.05
CA GLU A 10 11.43 3.01 -15.78
C GLU A 10 11.25 4.09 -16.86
N ASN A 11 11.49 5.34 -16.47
CA ASN A 11 11.70 6.49 -17.35
C ASN A 11 12.91 7.32 -16.82
N ASP A 12 13.10 8.55 -17.30
CA ASP A 12 14.23 9.40 -16.85
C ASP A 12 14.17 9.82 -15.37
N ALA A 13 12.98 9.79 -14.75
CA ALA A 13 12.76 10.28 -13.39
C ALA A 13 12.55 9.17 -12.35
N VAL A 14 11.92 8.05 -12.71
CA VAL A 14 11.49 7.01 -11.76
C VAL A 14 11.77 5.62 -12.31
N SER A 15 12.09 4.68 -11.41
CA SER A 15 12.19 3.25 -11.70
C SER A 15 11.40 2.43 -10.68
N LEU A 16 10.67 1.41 -11.15
CA LEU A 16 9.92 0.44 -10.36
C LEU A 16 10.47 -0.97 -10.62
N CYS A 17 10.73 -1.74 -9.56
CA CYS A 17 11.06 -3.16 -9.67
C CYS A 17 9.90 -4.01 -9.13
N CYS A 18 9.29 -4.83 -9.98
CA CYS A 18 8.14 -5.67 -9.66
C CYS A 18 8.54 -7.15 -9.60
N HIS A 19 8.00 -7.86 -8.61
CA HIS A 19 8.16 -9.31 -8.42
C HIS A 19 6.81 -10.02 -8.61
N PRO A 20 6.47 -10.44 -9.85
CA PRO A 20 5.21 -11.14 -10.14
C PRO A 20 4.95 -12.37 -9.27
N GLY A 21 5.98 -13.18 -9.02
CA GLY A 21 5.89 -14.39 -8.19
C GLY A 21 5.77 -14.14 -6.69
N PHE A 22 5.80 -12.87 -6.26
CA PHE A 22 5.69 -12.46 -4.87
C PHE A 22 4.65 -11.35 -4.75
N GLY A 23 3.40 -11.69 -5.08
CA GLY A 23 2.24 -10.81 -4.98
C GLY A 23 2.20 -9.67 -5.99
N GLY A 24 3.02 -9.73 -7.06
CA GLY A 24 3.24 -8.57 -7.92
C GLY A 24 3.91 -7.41 -7.18
N ARG A 25 4.55 -7.64 -6.02
CA ARG A 25 5.08 -6.60 -5.15
C ARG A 25 6.08 -5.70 -5.86
N ILE A 26 5.98 -4.39 -5.60
CA ILE A 26 7.01 -3.44 -5.99
C ILE A 26 8.08 -3.43 -4.89
N SER A 27 9.26 -3.96 -5.18
CA SER A 27 10.37 -4.01 -4.21
C SER A 27 11.12 -2.68 -4.09
N HIS A 28 11.12 -1.91 -5.19
CA HIS A 28 11.82 -0.64 -5.29
C HIS A 28 10.97 0.39 -6.01
N LEU A 29 10.94 1.60 -5.44
CA LEU A 29 10.44 2.83 -6.04
C LEU A 29 11.58 3.85 -5.99
N THR A 30 12.38 3.90 -7.05
CA THR A 30 13.61 4.69 -7.06
C THR A 30 13.38 6.02 -7.77
N ASP A 31 13.67 7.12 -7.06
CA ASP A 31 13.93 8.42 -7.67
C ASP A 31 15.27 8.38 -8.38
N ARG A 32 15.26 8.45 -9.72
CA ARG A 32 16.47 8.32 -10.53
C ARG A 32 17.33 9.59 -10.51
N GLN A 33 16.79 10.72 -10.07
CA GLN A 33 17.57 11.96 -9.93
C GLN A 33 18.45 11.94 -8.68
N SER A 34 17.90 11.48 -7.56
CA SER A 34 18.63 11.42 -6.28
C SER A 34 19.24 10.04 -5.98
N GLY A 35 18.82 8.99 -6.69
CA GLY A 35 19.17 7.60 -6.39
C GLY A 35 18.44 7.02 -5.17
N ARG A 36 17.50 7.76 -4.57
CA ARG A 36 16.77 7.31 -3.38
C ARG A 36 15.73 6.26 -3.75
N ASN A 37 15.77 5.11 -3.09
CA ASN A 37 14.61 4.22 -2.98
C ASN A 37 13.66 4.75 -1.89
N TRP A 38 12.39 4.91 -2.22
CA TRP A 38 11.35 5.36 -1.28
C TRP A 38 10.73 4.24 -0.47
N LEU A 39 10.95 2.97 -0.83
CA LEU A 39 10.41 1.81 -0.13
C LEU A 39 11.45 1.17 0.79
N ILE A 40 10.96 0.51 1.85
CA ILE A 40 11.72 -0.55 2.51
C ILE A 40 12.02 -1.62 1.45
N ASP A 41 13.28 -2.03 1.31
CA ASP A 41 13.70 -2.97 0.27
C ASP A 41 12.86 -4.25 0.29
N GLY A 42 12.06 -4.43 -0.76
CA GLY A 42 11.14 -5.55 -0.90
C GLY A 42 11.69 -6.73 -1.69
N THR A 43 13.00 -6.79 -1.96
CA THR A 43 13.60 -7.86 -2.78
C THR A 43 13.46 -9.21 -2.10
N PRO A 44 12.85 -10.22 -2.75
CA PRO A 44 12.83 -11.58 -2.21
C PRO A 44 14.25 -12.10 -1.97
N ASN A 45 14.48 -12.63 -0.78
CA ASN A 45 15.67 -13.34 -0.36
C ASN A 45 15.62 -14.84 -0.70
N GLY A 46 14.44 -15.37 -1.06
CA GLY A 46 14.26 -16.76 -1.52
C GLY A 46 13.83 -17.74 -0.42
N ASP A 47 13.76 -17.29 0.83
CA ASP A 47 13.37 -18.08 2.00
C ASP A 47 11.99 -17.68 2.56
N GLU A 48 11.24 -16.85 1.83
CA GLU A 48 9.91 -16.41 2.26
C GLU A 48 8.89 -17.55 2.21
N ASP A 49 8.15 -17.72 3.30
CA ASP A 49 6.93 -18.52 3.27
C ASP A 49 5.80 -17.68 2.68
N THR A 50 5.45 -17.95 1.43
CA THR A 50 4.33 -17.29 0.75
C THR A 50 3.09 -18.18 0.69
N GLY A 51 3.10 -19.31 1.39
CA GLY A 51 2.02 -20.29 1.38
C GLY A 51 0.71 -19.78 2.01
N PRO A 52 -0.42 -20.44 1.76
CA PRO A 52 -1.73 -20.03 2.29
C PRO A 52 -1.82 -19.93 3.82
N SER A 53 -0.93 -20.62 4.55
CA SER A 53 -0.84 -20.58 6.01
C SER A 53 0.31 -19.70 6.53
N ALA A 54 0.98 -18.97 5.63
CA ALA A 54 2.09 -18.09 5.99
C ALA A 54 1.64 -17.04 7.01
N ILE A 55 2.50 -16.80 7.99
CA ILE A 55 2.32 -15.72 8.96
C ILE A 55 3.01 -14.48 8.40
N TYR A 56 2.25 -13.39 8.25
CA TYR A 56 2.83 -12.12 7.87
C TYR A 56 3.72 -11.62 9.00
N GLY A 57 4.95 -11.26 8.64
CA GLY A 57 6.02 -10.94 9.59
C GLY A 57 7.07 -10.06 8.92
N GLU A 58 8.22 -9.87 9.56
CA GLU A 58 9.25 -8.93 9.08
C GLU A 58 9.76 -9.24 7.66
N ASN A 59 9.91 -10.52 7.34
CA ASN A 59 10.30 -10.95 5.99
C ASN A 59 9.23 -10.65 4.93
N HIS A 60 8.01 -10.32 5.35
CA HIS A 60 6.89 -9.96 4.47
C HIS A 60 6.63 -8.45 4.49
N ALA A 61 6.83 -7.77 5.63
CA ALA A 61 6.63 -6.34 5.83
C ALA A 61 7.70 -5.48 5.13
N ARG A 62 7.64 -5.39 3.80
CA ARG A 62 8.56 -4.60 2.97
C ARG A 62 8.01 -4.38 1.56
N GLY A 63 8.55 -3.38 0.87
CA GLY A 63 8.11 -3.00 -0.47
C GLY A 63 6.69 -2.44 -0.47
N TRP A 64 6.01 -2.62 -1.60
CA TRP A 64 4.64 -2.19 -1.80
C TRP A 64 3.79 -3.31 -2.41
N ASP A 65 2.82 -3.75 -1.61
CA ASP A 65 1.78 -4.71 -1.94
C ASP A 65 0.37 -4.17 -1.63
N GLU A 66 -0.63 -5.04 -1.68
CA GLU A 66 -2.04 -4.69 -1.56
C GLU A 66 -2.71 -5.68 -0.59
N CYS A 67 -3.51 -5.14 0.32
CA CYS A 67 -4.35 -5.94 1.20
C CYS A 67 -5.71 -6.14 0.56
N PHE A 68 -6.10 -7.39 0.32
CA PHE A 68 -7.43 -7.78 -0.16
C PHE A 68 -7.69 -9.25 0.12
N PRO A 69 -8.88 -9.68 0.56
CA PRO A 69 -10.09 -8.90 0.80
C PRO A 69 -10.19 -8.41 2.26
N ALA A 70 -9.11 -8.55 3.04
CA ALA A 70 -8.95 -8.13 4.44
C ALA A 70 -7.52 -7.62 4.66
N ILE A 71 -7.29 -6.87 5.74
CA ILE A 71 -5.94 -6.47 6.18
C ILE A 71 -5.46 -7.35 7.33
N ALA A 72 -6.33 -7.71 8.29
CA ALA A 72 -6.01 -8.72 9.29
C ALA A 72 -6.43 -10.11 8.84
N SER A 73 -5.84 -11.13 9.47
CA SER A 73 -6.34 -12.50 9.37
C SER A 73 -7.82 -12.59 9.79
N ASP A 74 -8.60 -13.40 9.09
CA ASP A 74 -10.04 -13.53 9.30
C ASP A 74 -10.55 -14.88 8.78
N HIS A 75 -11.82 -15.17 8.99
CA HIS A 75 -12.49 -16.34 8.42
C HIS A 75 -13.93 -15.99 8.00
N THR A 76 -14.22 -16.03 6.70
CA THR A 76 -15.53 -15.64 6.16
C THR A 76 -16.22 -16.79 5.43
N PRO A 77 -17.56 -16.78 5.34
CA PRO A 77 -18.27 -17.78 4.54
C PRO A 77 -17.92 -17.77 3.05
N TYR A 78 -17.56 -16.61 2.49
CA TYR A 78 -17.25 -16.47 1.06
C TYR A 78 -15.81 -16.89 0.75
N TRP A 79 -14.84 -16.38 1.52
CA TRP A 79 -13.41 -16.59 1.25
C TRP A 79 -12.79 -17.77 2.01
N GLY A 80 -13.49 -18.33 3.00
CA GLY A 80 -12.89 -19.25 3.96
C GLY A 80 -11.85 -18.53 4.83
N PRO A 81 -10.76 -19.22 5.23
CA PRO A 81 -9.65 -18.61 5.94
C PRO A 81 -8.94 -17.54 5.10
N ILE A 82 -8.73 -16.37 5.70
CA ILE A 82 -7.96 -15.26 5.13
C ILE A 82 -6.74 -15.05 6.03
N ARG A 83 -5.55 -15.12 5.46
CA ARG A 83 -4.31 -14.80 6.19
C ARG A 83 -4.16 -13.30 6.37
N ASP A 84 -3.25 -12.91 7.25
CA ASP A 84 -2.90 -11.51 7.46
C ASP A 84 -2.44 -10.85 6.14
N HIS A 85 -2.89 -9.62 5.90
CA HIS A 85 -2.77 -8.85 4.65
C HIS A 85 -3.47 -9.50 3.43
N GLY A 86 -4.27 -10.54 3.64
CA GLY A 86 -5.16 -11.09 2.64
C GLY A 86 -4.51 -12.06 1.65
N LEU A 87 -5.11 -12.15 0.47
CA LEU A 87 -4.91 -13.22 -0.52
C LEU A 87 -3.98 -12.82 -1.66
N LEU A 88 -3.46 -11.58 -1.68
CA LEU A 88 -2.67 -11.10 -2.83
C LEU A 88 -1.16 -11.29 -2.67
N TRP A 89 -0.59 -10.94 -1.51
CA TRP A 89 0.85 -10.68 -1.36
C TRP A 89 1.76 -11.91 -1.51
N GLY A 90 1.25 -13.12 -1.25
CA GLY A 90 2.01 -14.37 -1.39
C GLY A 90 1.76 -15.14 -2.68
N GLU A 91 0.93 -14.62 -3.58
CA GLU A 91 0.51 -15.32 -4.80
C GLU A 91 1.31 -14.88 -6.03
N THR A 92 1.28 -15.69 -7.10
CA THR A 92 1.84 -15.27 -8.39
C THR A 92 0.81 -14.48 -9.18
N HIS A 93 1.20 -13.28 -9.60
CA HIS A 93 0.39 -12.42 -10.46
C HIS A 93 0.84 -12.58 -11.92
N GLN A 94 -0.11 -12.60 -12.83
CA GLN A 94 0.18 -12.44 -14.25
C GLN A 94 0.60 -11.00 -14.47
N SER A 95 1.78 -10.80 -15.05
CA SER A 95 2.33 -9.45 -15.20
C SER A 95 2.95 -9.23 -16.56
N ARG A 96 2.81 -7.99 -17.05
CA ARG A 96 3.43 -7.54 -18.30
C ARG A 96 3.77 -6.06 -18.23
N ILE A 97 4.77 -5.66 -19.01
CA ILE A 97 5.06 -4.26 -19.29
C ILE A 97 4.68 -3.98 -20.74
N THR A 98 3.99 -2.88 -20.98
CA THR A 98 3.70 -2.37 -22.32
C THR A 98 3.88 -0.85 -22.28
N ASP A 99 4.75 -0.34 -23.14
CA ASP A 99 5.16 1.07 -23.16
C ASP A 99 5.62 1.55 -21.77
N ASN A 100 4.92 2.53 -21.20
CA ASN A 100 5.18 3.13 -19.90
C ASN A 100 4.29 2.55 -18.78
N CYS A 101 3.66 1.39 -18.99
CA CYS A 101 2.71 0.79 -18.08
C CYS A 101 3.12 -0.64 -17.66
N LEU A 102 3.15 -0.90 -16.35
CA LEU A 102 3.25 -2.22 -15.75
C LEU A 102 1.85 -2.65 -15.31
N GLN A 103 1.39 -3.80 -15.79
CA GLN A 103 0.11 -4.39 -15.39
C GLN A 103 0.35 -5.67 -14.63
N THR A 104 -0.37 -5.87 -13.52
CA THR A 104 -0.42 -7.09 -12.73
C THR A 104 -1.86 -7.52 -12.53
N ALA A 105 -2.16 -8.82 -12.68
CA ALA A 105 -3.51 -9.36 -12.52
C ALA A 105 -3.49 -10.71 -11.82
N ILE A 106 -4.52 -10.99 -11.02
CA ILE A 106 -4.73 -12.28 -10.38
C ILE A 106 -6.22 -12.63 -10.38
N SER A 107 -6.51 -13.92 -10.56
CA SER A 107 -7.86 -14.47 -10.43
C SER A 107 -7.97 -15.26 -9.12
N LEU A 108 -9.03 -15.00 -8.36
CA LEU A 108 -9.32 -15.54 -7.03
C LEU A 108 -10.68 -16.23 -7.04
N ALA A 109 -10.99 -16.98 -5.98
CA ALA A 109 -12.25 -17.71 -5.81
C ALA A 109 -12.60 -18.56 -7.05
N ASP A 110 -11.67 -19.44 -7.44
CA ASP A 110 -11.78 -20.31 -8.61
C ASP A 110 -12.08 -19.57 -9.93
N GLY A 111 -11.56 -18.34 -10.07
CA GLY A 111 -11.72 -17.52 -11.26
C GLY A 111 -12.94 -16.59 -11.24
N ALA A 112 -13.73 -16.59 -10.16
CA ALA A 112 -14.89 -15.72 -10.03
C ALA A 112 -14.51 -14.24 -9.86
N ILE A 113 -13.38 -13.95 -9.21
CA ILE A 113 -12.96 -12.59 -8.89
C ILE A 113 -11.64 -12.28 -9.57
N THR A 114 -11.56 -11.19 -10.32
CA THR A 114 -10.31 -10.70 -10.91
C THR A 114 -9.90 -9.40 -10.24
N PHE A 115 -8.67 -9.34 -9.74
CA PHE A 115 -8.04 -8.11 -9.25
C PHE A 115 -6.93 -7.71 -10.21
N GLU A 116 -6.98 -6.49 -10.72
CA GLU A 116 -6.01 -5.92 -11.64
C GLU A 116 -5.45 -4.61 -11.07
N ARG A 117 -4.15 -4.40 -11.28
CA ARG A 117 -3.43 -3.17 -10.94
C ARG A 117 -2.53 -2.76 -12.10
N SER A 118 -2.61 -1.50 -12.50
CA SER A 118 -1.78 -0.90 -13.53
C SER A 118 -1.00 0.27 -12.97
N LEU A 119 0.31 0.32 -13.21
CA LEU A 119 1.20 1.42 -12.81
C LEU A 119 1.75 2.07 -14.07
N THR A 120 1.39 3.33 -14.32
CA THR A 120 1.78 4.08 -15.52
C THR A 120 2.69 5.25 -15.15
N LEU A 121 3.86 5.35 -15.80
CA LEU A 121 4.84 6.40 -15.52
C LEU A 121 4.68 7.62 -16.42
N HIS A 122 4.63 8.81 -15.80
CA HIS A 122 4.66 10.12 -16.47
C HIS A 122 5.62 11.07 -15.74
N GLY A 123 6.86 11.19 -16.23
CA GLY A 123 7.92 11.90 -15.51
C GLY A 123 8.07 11.34 -14.09
N SER A 124 7.98 12.19 -13.07
CA SER A 124 8.05 11.79 -11.66
C SER A 124 6.71 11.37 -11.04
N THR A 125 5.67 11.19 -11.87
CA THR A 125 4.32 10.78 -11.46
C THR A 125 4.09 9.33 -11.85
N ILE A 126 3.46 8.56 -10.95
CA ILE A 126 2.97 7.22 -11.16
C ILE A 126 1.46 7.26 -10.99
N ILE A 127 0.73 6.89 -12.04
CA ILE A 127 -0.73 6.70 -11.96
C ILE A 127 -0.97 5.22 -11.67
N VAL A 128 -1.68 4.95 -10.59
CA VAL A 128 -2.01 3.60 -10.15
C VAL A 128 -3.51 3.39 -10.32
N ASP A 129 -3.88 2.60 -11.31
CA ASP A 129 -5.26 2.24 -11.59
C ASP A 129 -5.54 0.82 -11.10
N TYR A 130 -6.66 0.67 -10.39
CA TYR A 130 -7.13 -0.61 -9.88
C TYR A 130 -8.46 -0.96 -10.52
N ASN A 131 -8.66 -2.26 -10.77
CA ASN A 131 -9.94 -2.81 -11.20
C ASN A 131 -10.22 -4.13 -10.48
N LEU A 132 -11.40 -4.23 -9.89
CA LEU A 132 -11.91 -5.45 -9.27
C LEU A 132 -13.19 -5.85 -10.00
N ALA A 133 -13.23 -7.07 -10.53
CA ALA A 133 -14.38 -7.58 -11.27
C ALA A 133 -14.92 -8.87 -10.64
N ASN A 134 -16.26 -8.98 -10.53
CA ASN A 134 -16.93 -10.20 -10.12
C ASN A 134 -17.65 -10.84 -11.31
N GLN A 135 -17.07 -11.91 -11.82
CA GLN A 135 -17.60 -12.74 -12.91
C GLN A 135 -18.29 -14.01 -12.37
N GLY A 136 -18.30 -14.20 -11.05
CA GLY A 136 -18.99 -15.30 -10.38
C GLY A 136 -20.49 -15.08 -10.25
N THR A 137 -21.13 -15.98 -9.50
CA THR A 137 -22.59 -15.98 -9.28
C THR A 137 -22.99 -15.52 -7.89
N LEU A 138 -22.03 -15.21 -7.02
CA LEU A 138 -22.26 -14.83 -5.62
C LEU A 138 -21.75 -13.41 -5.34
N PRO A 139 -22.42 -12.63 -4.49
CA PRO A 139 -21.93 -11.34 -4.04
C PRO A 139 -20.66 -11.51 -3.21
N CYS A 140 -19.61 -10.75 -3.57
CA CYS A 140 -18.27 -10.85 -3.02
C CYS A 140 -18.03 -9.76 -1.98
N PRO A 141 -17.97 -10.09 -0.67
CA PRO A 141 -17.62 -9.11 0.35
C PRO A 141 -16.11 -8.81 0.31
N TYR A 142 -15.73 -7.56 0.48
CA TYR A 142 -14.33 -7.18 0.50
C TYR A 142 -14.07 -5.86 1.22
N LEU A 143 -12.82 -5.70 1.64
CA LEU A 143 -12.15 -4.41 1.77
C LEU A 143 -10.82 -4.48 1.01
N TRP A 144 -10.24 -3.31 0.79
CA TRP A 144 -8.98 -3.10 0.12
C TRP A 144 -8.19 -1.99 0.82
N SER A 145 -6.87 -2.18 0.90
CA SER A 145 -5.90 -1.16 1.32
C SER A 145 -4.65 -1.25 0.45
N GLN A 146 -4.14 -0.12 -0.02
CA GLN A 146 -2.78 -0.05 -0.56
C GLN A 146 -1.78 -0.10 0.58
N HIS A 147 -0.83 -1.03 0.52
CA HIS A 147 0.12 -1.24 1.60
C HIS A 147 1.55 -1.00 1.09
N CYS A 148 1.99 0.26 1.23
CA CYS A 148 3.26 0.77 0.71
C CYS A 148 4.17 1.17 1.86
N LEU A 149 5.18 0.35 2.18
CA LEU A 149 6.08 0.58 3.30
C LEU A 149 7.24 1.48 2.88
N LEU A 150 7.21 2.70 3.38
CA LEU A 150 8.16 3.77 3.05
C LEU A 150 9.44 3.69 3.89
N ALA A 151 10.58 3.79 3.22
CA ALA A 151 11.90 3.99 3.83
C ALA A 151 12.09 5.46 4.24
N THR A 152 11.37 5.85 5.30
CA THR A 152 11.45 7.20 5.86
C THR A 152 12.73 7.38 6.68
N ARG A 153 13.13 8.63 6.89
CA ARG A 153 14.31 9.02 7.67
C ARG A 153 13.89 9.89 8.85
N PRO A 154 14.53 9.76 10.02
CA PRO A 154 14.28 10.67 11.13
C PRO A 154 14.45 12.14 10.72
N GLY A 155 13.52 12.99 11.16
CA GLY A 155 13.49 14.42 10.80
C GLY A 155 12.69 14.75 9.54
N GLU A 156 12.33 13.77 8.71
CA GLU A 156 11.33 13.97 7.66
C GLU A 156 9.96 14.26 8.25
N LYS A 157 9.04 14.79 7.46
CA LYS A 157 7.71 15.22 7.91
C LYS A 157 6.61 14.47 7.18
N LEU A 158 5.62 14.02 7.94
CA LEU A 158 4.32 13.59 7.42
C LEU A 158 3.61 14.79 6.79
N VAL A 159 2.94 14.54 5.67
CA VAL A 159 1.97 15.42 5.04
C VAL A 159 0.65 14.67 5.04
N LEU A 160 -0.40 15.28 5.58
CA LEU A 160 -1.69 14.62 5.84
C LEU A 160 -2.88 15.45 5.35
N ASP A 161 -2.70 16.16 4.24
CA ASP A 161 -3.71 17.09 3.71
C ASP A 161 -4.96 16.32 3.25
N GLY A 162 -6.13 16.78 3.68
CA GLY A 162 -7.43 16.18 3.40
C GLY A 162 -7.90 15.10 4.38
N LEU A 163 -7.15 14.81 5.45
CA LEU A 163 -7.55 13.90 6.52
C LEU A 163 -8.27 14.59 7.68
N GLY A 164 -9.23 13.88 8.26
CA GLY A 164 -9.79 14.19 9.58
C GLY A 164 -8.88 13.72 10.71
N THR A 165 -9.43 13.74 11.92
CA THR A 165 -8.73 13.26 13.11
C THR A 165 -8.54 11.74 13.05
N PRO A 166 -7.32 11.23 13.30
CA PRO A 166 -7.10 9.80 13.42
C PRO A 166 -7.86 9.18 14.60
N ASP A 167 -8.39 7.98 14.39
CA ASP A 167 -9.07 7.16 15.39
C ASP A 167 -8.64 5.69 15.25
N PRO A 168 -7.99 5.09 16.26
CA PRO A 168 -7.61 5.68 17.55
C PRO A 168 -6.62 6.85 17.40
N ALA A 169 -6.70 7.84 18.28
CA ALA A 169 -5.77 8.96 18.26
C ALA A 169 -4.31 8.47 18.32
N ILE A 170 -3.44 9.00 17.47
CA ILE A 170 -2.00 8.76 17.58
C ILE A 170 -1.49 9.65 18.69
N HIS A 171 -0.95 9.05 19.74
CA HIS A 171 -0.30 9.80 20.81
C HIS A 171 1.07 10.32 20.35
N ALA A 172 1.83 10.96 21.25
CA ALA A 172 3.21 11.30 20.96
C ALA A 172 3.96 10.07 20.42
N PRO A 173 4.73 10.20 19.32
CA PRO A 173 5.29 11.45 18.78
C PRO A 173 4.59 12.01 17.51
N TYR A 174 3.25 12.02 17.45
CA TYR A 174 2.52 12.53 16.28
C TYR A 174 2.33 14.06 16.22
N ASP A 175 2.47 14.76 17.34
CA ASP A 175 1.99 16.14 17.49
C ASP A 175 2.65 17.17 16.55
N ASP A 176 3.89 16.91 16.12
CA ASP A 176 4.64 17.77 15.20
C ASP A 176 4.76 17.20 13.78
N LEU A 177 4.16 16.02 13.54
CA LEU A 177 4.22 15.29 12.27
C LEU A 177 5.65 14.96 11.80
N ILE A 178 6.62 14.87 12.72
CA ILE A 178 8.00 14.53 12.40
C ILE A 178 8.24 13.01 12.52
N ILE A 179 8.92 12.43 11.55
CA ILE A 179 9.38 11.04 11.61
C ILE A 179 10.45 10.91 12.70
N ARG A 180 10.25 9.99 13.65
CA ARG A 180 11.23 9.68 14.71
C ARG A 180 12.13 8.51 14.30
N GLY A 181 13.27 8.37 14.99
CA GLY A 181 14.15 7.22 14.82
C GLY A 181 13.75 6.03 15.68
N ARG A 182 14.47 4.91 15.48
CA ARG A 182 14.21 3.61 16.13
C ARG A 182 14.30 3.66 17.65
N GLU A 183 15.00 4.65 18.19
CA GLU A 183 15.09 4.94 19.62
C GLU A 183 13.75 5.29 20.27
N ALA A 184 12.73 5.66 19.47
CA ALA A 184 11.39 5.92 19.97
C ALA A 184 10.66 4.67 20.44
N GLN A 185 11.04 3.47 19.95
CA GLN A 185 10.46 2.18 20.36
C GLN A 185 8.92 2.20 20.29
N PHE A 186 8.40 2.81 19.24
CA PHE A 186 6.98 3.12 19.07
C PHE A 186 6.44 2.41 17.84
N ALA A 187 5.28 1.77 17.98
CA ALA A 187 4.51 1.29 16.84
C ALA A 187 3.02 1.52 17.08
N GLN A 188 2.34 2.15 16.13
CA GLN A 188 0.90 2.34 16.20
C GLN A 188 0.28 2.32 14.80
N LYS A 189 -0.86 1.63 14.70
CA LYS A 189 -1.79 1.71 13.59
C LYS A 189 -3.00 2.57 13.97
N THR A 190 -3.51 3.34 13.02
CA THR A 190 -4.78 4.07 13.14
C THR A 190 -5.43 4.25 11.77
N TYR A 191 -6.63 4.83 11.76
CA TYR A 191 -7.31 5.28 10.55
C TYR A 191 -7.75 6.72 10.66
N ALA A 192 -7.78 7.43 9.53
CA ALA A 192 -8.42 8.72 9.42
C ALA A 192 -9.38 8.74 8.22
N ALA A 193 -10.57 9.28 8.42
CA ALA A 193 -11.50 9.56 7.32
C ALA A 193 -10.98 10.72 6.49
N LEU A 194 -11.22 10.70 5.18
CA LEU A 194 -11.06 11.90 4.36
C LEU A 194 -12.18 12.88 4.68
N THR A 195 -11.82 14.12 5.01
CA THR A 195 -12.77 15.22 5.24
C THR A 195 -13.03 16.03 3.97
N GLU A 196 -12.07 15.98 3.04
CA GLU A 196 -12.09 16.67 1.76
C GLU A 196 -12.42 15.73 0.59
N ASN A 197 -12.67 16.28 -0.61
CA ASN A 197 -12.93 15.47 -1.81
C ASN A 197 -11.71 14.68 -2.29
N HIS A 198 -10.51 15.15 -1.94
CA HIS A 198 -9.24 14.52 -2.29
C HIS A 198 -8.26 14.60 -1.13
N ALA A 199 -7.45 13.55 -1.00
CA ALA A 199 -6.30 13.51 -0.12
C ALA A 199 -5.01 13.91 -0.86
N CYS A 200 -4.05 14.46 -0.12
CA CYS A 200 -2.67 14.65 -0.56
C CYS A 200 -1.74 14.34 0.63
N ILE A 201 -1.28 13.10 0.69
CA ILE A 201 -0.70 12.49 1.89
C ILE A 201 0.67 11.90 1.56
N GLY A 202 1.65 11.98 2.45
CA GLY A 202 2.96 11.38 2.18
C GLY A 202 4.07 11.91 3.08
N ILE A 203 5.30 11.95 2.55
CA ILE A 203 6.51 12.30 3.27
C ILE A 203 7.26 13.41 2.53
N LYS A 204 7.82 14.37 3.28
CA LYS A 204 8.74 15.37 2.75
C LYS A 204 9.94 15.61 3.67
N GLY A 205 11.07 15.98 3.09
CA GLY A 205 12.26 16.39 3.82
C GLY A 205 13.29 17.08 2.92
N ASP A 206 14.50 17.24 3.45
CA ASP A 206 15.59 17.94 2.74
C ASP A 206 16.11 17.17 1.52
N ALA A 207 15.76 15.89 1.38
CA ALA A 207 16.08 15.06 0.22
C ALA A 207 14.90 14.93 -0.77
N GLY A 208 13.89 15.81 -0.67
CA GLY A 208 12.68 15.75 -1.49
C GLY A 208 11.51 15.07 -0.78
N GLY A 209 10.53 14.62 -1.55
CA GLY A 209 9.33 13.99 -1.00
C GLY A 209 8.62 13.05 -1.96
N ILE A 210 7.72 12.27 -1.38
CA ILE A 210 6.78 11.38 -2.05
C ILE A 210 5.38 11.69 -1.50
N LEU A 211 4.43 11.96 -2.39
CA LEU A 211 3.03 12.19 -2.02
C LEU A 211 2.11 11.29 -2.83
N PHE A 212 1.03 10.88 -2.19
CA PHE A 212 -0.05 10.06 -2.67
C PHE A 212 -1.31 10.92 -2.70
N SER A 213 -2.11 10.78 -3.75
CA SER A 213 -3.33 11.55 -3.91
C SER A 213 -4.43 10.70 -4.54
N TRP A 214 -5.63 10.80 -3.99
CA TRP A 214 -6.78 10.01 -4.42
C TRP A 214 -8.09 10.71 -4.08
N ARG A 215 -9.18 10.21 -4.66
CA ARG A 215 -10.54 10.73 -4.49
C ARG A 215 -11.24 10.03 -3.33
N ARG A 216 -11.84 10.82 -2.43
CA ARG A 216 -12.68 10.31 -1.32
C ARG A 216 -13.84 9.45 -1.80
N ALA A 217 -14.45 9.80 -2.92
CA ALA A 217 -15.57 9.07 -3.49
C ALA A 217 -15.22 7.61 -3.84
N GLU A 218 -13.95 7.34 -4.13
CA GLU A 218 -13.44 6.01 -4.45
C GLU A 218 -12.86 5.33 -3.19
N ILE A 219 -12.02 6.07 -2.47
CA ILE A 219 -11.21 5.60 -1.33
C ILE A 219 -11.38 6.59 -0.16
N PRO A 220 -12.31 6.35 0.78
CA PRO A 220 -12.70 7.33 1.79
C PRO A 220 -11.84 7.35 3.06
N TRP A 221 -10.88 6.45 3.20
CA TRP A 221 -10.06 6.30 4.40
C TRP A 221 -8.56 6.28 4.08
N CYS A 222 -7.76 6.61 5.08
CA CYS A 222 -6.33 6.36 5.10
C CYS A 222 -6.00 5.57 6.36
N GLY A 223 -5.43 4.37 6.21
CA GLY A 223 -4.68 3.73 7.28
C GLY A 223 -3.36 4.47 7.49
N ILE A 224 -2.94 4.62 8.74
CA ILE A 224 -1.65 5.21 9.08
C ILE A 224 -0.93 4.22 9.99
N TRP A 225 0.17 3.69 9.49
CA TRP A 225 1.09 2.83 10.22
C TRP A 225 2.38 3.59 10.47
N LEU A 226 2.72 3.77 11.75
CA LEU A 226 3.98 4.36 12.17
C LEU A 226 4.71 3.33 13.03
N ASP A 227 5.85 2.83 12.55
CA ASP A 227 6.73 1.96 13.30
C ASP A 227 8.15 2.57 13.34
N TYR A 228 8.52 3.00 14.54
CA TYR A 228 9.81 3.57 14.89
C TYR A 228 10.56 2.63 15.84
N GLY A 229 10.63 1.35 15.47
CA GLY A 229 11.34 0.31 16.22
C GLY A 229 10.50 -0.35 17.31
N GLY A 230 9.16 -0.28 17.22
CA GLY A 230 8.25 -0.84 18.22
C GLY A 230 7.69 -2.22 17.85
N TRP A 231 7.58 -2.54 16.56
CA TRP A 231 7.08 -3.84 16.05
C TRP A 231 8.18 -4.60 15.30
N PRO A 232 8.19 -5.96 15.28
CA PRO A 232 7.31 -6.90 15.97
C PRO A 232 7.70 -7.12 17.44
N ASN A 233 8.97 -6.93 17.77
CA ASN A 233 9.53 -6.78 19.11
C ASN A 233 11.00 -6.32 18.97
N ALA A 234 11.40 -5.27 19.69
CA ALA A 234 12.77 -4.75 19.68
C ALA A 234 13.83 -5.76 20.17
N GLU A 235 13.42 -6.80 20.92
CA GLU A 235 14.32 -7.82 21.45
C GLU A 235 14.67 -8.91 20.42
N THR A 236 13.78 -9.23 19.49
CA THR A 236 13.95 -10.36 18.56
C THR A 236 14.53 -9.96 17.21
N SER A 237 14.54 -8.66 16.92
CA SER A 237 14.84 -8.15 15.58
C SER A 237 15.83 -7.01 15.70
N GLN A 238 17.07 -7.25 15.24
CA GLN A 238 18.15 -6.26 15.29
C GLN A 238 18.77 -6.02 13.91
N PRO A 239 18.74 -4.78 13.38
CA PRO A 239 18.09 -3.60 13.98
C PRO A 239 16.55 -3.70 13.93
N ALA A 240 15.88 -3.27 15.00
CA ALA A 240 14.40 -3.25 15.08
C ALA A 240 13.82 -2.45 13.92
N PRO A 241 12.78 -2.90 13.19
CA PRO A 241 12.22 -2.25 12.00
C PRO A 241 11.93 -0.74 12.13
N HIS A 242 11.88 -0.05 10.99
CA HIS A 242 11.51 1.37 10.91
C HIS A 242 10.75 1.52 9.60
N GLN A 243 9.44 1.66 9.71
CA GLN A 243 8.53 1.53 8.60
C GLN A 243 7.38 2.51 8.79
N VAL A 244 7.01 3.19 7.71
CA VAL A 244 5.81 4.03 7.70
C VAL A 244 4.98 3.63 6.50
N ALA A 245 3.69 3.37 6.71
CA ALA A 245 2.74 3.22 5.62
C ALA A 245 1.61 4.25 5.76
N LEU A 246 1.28 4.87 4.65
CA LEU A 246 0.15 5.79 4.51
C LEU A 246 -0.76 5.16 3.47
N GLU A 247 -1.79 4.51 3.94
CA GLU A 247 -2.49 3.44 3.23
C GLU A 247 -3.87 3.91 2.74
N PRO A 248 -4.04 4.31 1.48
CA PRO A 248 -5.36 4.48 0.89
C PRO A 248 -6.22 3.23 1.14
N ALA A 249 -7.37 3.39 1.83
CA ALA A 249 -8.20 2.28 2.28
C ALA A 249 -9.69 2.51 2.00
N THR A 250 -10.39 1.41 1.72
CA THR A 250 -11.84 1.42 1.49
C THR A 250 -12.68 1.44 2.77
N ALA A 251 -12.10 1.01 3.89
CA ALA A 251 -12.75 0.91 5.20
C ALA A 251 -11.73 1.13 6.34
N PRO A 252 -12.15 1.61 7.52
CA PRO A 252 -11.27 1.81 8.69
C PRO A 252 -11.20 0.56 9.58
N PHE A 253 -11.01 -0.61 8.97
CA PHE A 253 -11.03 -1.89 9.67
C PHE A 253 -9.99 -2.82 9.09
N ASP A 254 -9.41 -3.63 9.97
CA ASP A 254 -8.48 -4.67 9.56
C ASP A 254 -9.19 -5.98 9.16
N PRO A 255 -10.05 -6.60 10.01
CA PRO A 255 -10.81 -7.79 9.63
C PRO A 255 -12.00 -7.43 8.74
N LEU A 256 -12.26 -8.24 7.73
CA LEU A 256 -13.40 -8.07 6.82
C LEU A 256 -14.74 -8.25 7.56
N THR A 257 -14.85 -9.24 8.43
CA THR A 257 -16.07 -9.51 9.22
C THR A 257 -16.44 -8.32 10.10
N ALA A 258 -15.46 -7.68 10.74
CA ALA A 258 -15.67 -6.48 11.55
C ALA A 258 -16.18 -5.30 10.70
N ALA A 259 -15.60 -5.10 9.51
CA ALA A 259 -16.07 -4.09 8.57
C ALA A 259 -17.51 -4.36 8.12
N GLN A 260 -17.86 -5.61 7.80
CA GLN A 260 -19.22 -5.98 7.37
C GLN A 260 -20.25 -5.72 8.47
N ASN A 261 -19.95 -6.15 9.70
CA ASN A 261 -20.86 -6.02 10.84
C ASN A 261 -21.15 -4.55 11.22
N THR A 262 -20.26 -3.64 10.83
CA THR A 262 -20.37 -2.19 11.09
C THR A 262 -20.83 -1.39 9.87
N GLY A 263 -21.08 -2.05 8.73
CA GLY A 263 -21.56 -1.41 7.50
C GLY A 263 -20.48 -0.76 6.63
N TYR A 264 -19.20 -0.97 6.95
CA TYR A 264 -18.07 -0.47 6.17
C TYR A 264 -17.56 -1.46 5.12
N GLY A 265 -17.86 -2.75 5.29
CA GLY A 265 -17.50 -3.79 4.33
C GLY A 265 -18.21 -3.53 2.99
N ARG A 266 -17.44 -3.59 1.90
CA ARG A 266 -17.99 -3.44 0.55
C ARG A 266 -18.47 -4.80 0.03
N VAL A 267 -19.39 -4.76 -0.92
CA VAL A 267 -19.88 -5.96 -1.62
C VAL A 267 -19.86 -5.68 -3.11
N LEU A 268 -19.16 -6.52 -3.87
CA LEU A 268 -19.16 -6.49 -5.32
C LEU A 268 -20.14 -7.57 -5.83
N VAL A 269 -21.26 -7.15 -6.43
CA VAL A 269 -22.30 -8.10 -6.87
C VAL A 269 -21.91 -8.78 -8.20
N PRO A 270 -22.52 -9.94 -8.55
CA PRO A 270 -22.27 -10.61 -9.84
C PRO A 270 -22.40 -9.69 -11.05
N GLY A 271 -21.42 -9.75 -11.96
CA GLY A 271 -21.34 -8.92 -13.15
C GLY A 271 -20.87 -7.48 -12.91
N GLN A 272 -20.61 -7.09 -11.66
CA GLN A 272 -20.12 -5.75 -11.33
C GLN A 272 -18.59 -5.68 -11.42
N SER A 273 -18.11 -4.52 -11.84
CA SER A 273 -16.72 -4.10 -11.66
C SER A 273 -16.66 -2.79 -10.86
N GLN A 274 -15.59 -2.62 -10.10
CA GLN A 274 -15.27 -1.40 -9.39
C GLN A 274 -13.83 -1.00 -9.72
N SER A 275 -13.64 0.28 -10.05
CA SER A 275 -12.32 0.84 -10.30
C SER A 275 -12.06 2.02 -9.36
N TRP A 276 -10.79 2.26 -9.07
CA TRP A 276 -10.32 3.40 -8.28
C TRP A 276 -8.88 3.74 -8.66
N GLN A 277 -8.45 4.96 -8.33
CA GLN A 277 -7.13 5.46 -8.70
C GLN A 277 -6.39 6.08 -7.51
N VAL A 278 -5.09 5.83 -7.46
CA VAL A 278 -4.13 6.55 -6.61
C VAL A 278 -3.04 7.14 -7.51
N ILE A 279 -2.70 8.41 -7.30
CA ILE A 279 -1.60 9.08 -8.00
C ILE A 279 -0.47 9.26 -7.00
N ILE A 280 0.73 8.80 -7.35
CA ILE A 280 1.94 8.96 -6.55
C ILE A 280 2.88 9.91 -7.28
N LYS A 281 3.44 10.90 -6.58
CA LYS A 281 4.37 11.86 -7.16
C LYS A 281 5.60 12.03 -6.29
N ILE A 282 6.76 11.87 -6.92
CA ILE A 282 8.06 12.16 -6.31
C ILE A 282 8.49 13.56 -6.74
N PHE A 283 9.11 14.31 -5.82
CA PHE A 283 9.61 15.65 -6.10
C PHE A 283 10.93 15.92 -5.38
N PRO A 284 11.82 16.74 -5.98
CA PRO A 284 13.09 17.08 -5.40
C PRO A 284 12.96 18.01 -4.20
N ALA A 285 14.04 18.11 -3.44
CA ALA A 285 14.18 19.05 -2.33
C ALA A 285 13.86 20.50 -2.74
N GLY A 286 13.34 21.28 -1.79
CA GLY A 286 13.00 22.70 -2.01
C GLY A 286 11.73 22.94 -2.84
N LYS A 287 11.13 21.91 -3.46
CA LYS A 287 9.78 22.01 -4.01
C LYS A 287 8.74 21.69 -2.93
N THR A 288 7.64 22.45 -2.93
CA THR A 288 6.45 22.12 -2.15
C THR A 288 5.35 21.70 -3.10
N LEU A 289 4.88 20.48 -2.96
CA LEU A 289 3.64 20.03 -3.60
C LEU A 289 2.49 20.15 -2.60
N ASN A 290 1.30 20.42 -3.12
CA ASN A 290 0.05 20.40 -2.38
C ASN A 290 -1.02 19.72 -3.24
N ARG A 291 -2.24 19.61 -2.71
CA ARG A 291 -3.37 19.01 -3.44
C ARG A 291 -3.58 19.56 -4.85
N SER A 292 -3.41 20.87 -5.07
CA SER A 292 -3.55 21.45 -6.42
C SER A 292 -2.47 20.99 -7.40
N SER A 293 -1.30 20.55 -6.90
CA SER A 293 -0.19 20.07 -7.73
C SER A 293 -0.41 18.69 -8.37
N PHE A 294 -1.49 18.00 -7.98
CA PHE A 294 -1.94 16.72 -8.54
C PHE A 294 -3.07 16.87 -9.56
N TYR A 295 -3.75 18.02 -9.58
CA TYR A 295 -4.93 18.26 -10.40
C TYR A 295 -4.79 19.52 -11.28
N ALA A 296 -3.59 20.12 -11.31
CA ALA A 296 -3.22 21.12 -12.29
C ALA A 296 -2.70 20.41 -13.54
N ASP A 297 -3.33 20.74 -14.67
CA ASP A 297 -3.25 20.11 -16.00
C ASP A 297 -1.83 19.70 -16.47
#